data_AF-A0A518ELX6-F1
#
_entry.id   AF-A0A518ELX6-F1
#
_cell.length_a   1.000
_cell.length_b   1.000
_cell.length_c   1.000
_cell.angle_alpha   90.00
_cell.angle_beta   90.00
_cell.angle_gamma   90.00
#
_symmetry.space_group_name_H-M   'P 1'
#
loop_
_entity.id
_entity.type
_entity.pdbx_description
1 polymer ?
#
loop_
_entity_poly.entity_id
_entity_poly.type
_entity_poly.pdbx_seq_one_letter_code
_entity_poly.pdbx_strand_id
1 'polypeptide(L)'
;MDGENTNEPGGGLSGPASVVLRLLLGLFGLPFLTFGFLTVVGSLYSLFTGGSIGGPLLGMVFGFPFLAVGGAFVWIAVRGPKGLPETVRRRTGARLDQVQRSVQEAAEQAGADPRAVREAMAKIRPMSSPRQDAYPRCPECSAGLTDATLISPGGDVRCDHCRTWFKVER
;
A
#
# COMPACT_ATOMS: atom_id res chain seq x y z
N MET A 1 21.23 -30.80 -7.53
CA MET A 1 20.27 -30.27 -8.54
C MET A 1 19.19 -29.61 -7.74
N ASP A 2 19.53 -28.42 -7.27
CA ASP A 2 18.80 -27.73 -6.22
C ASP A 2 17.90 -26.72 -6.90
N GLY A 3 16.60 -26.98 -6.82
CA GLY A 3 15.56 -26.12 -7.38
C GLY A 3 15.53 -24.82 -6.59
N GLU A 4 16.14 -23.78 -7.17
CA GLU A 4 16.12 -22.42 -6.67
C GLU A 4 14.69 -21.89 -6.79
N ASN A 5 13.90 -22.02 -5.72
CA ASN A 5 12.59 -21.39 -5.61
C ASN A 5 12.78 -19.88 -5.52
N THR A 6 12.74 -19.22 -6.67
CA THR A 6 12.55 -17.78 -6.77
C THR A 6 11.13 -17.45 -6.29
N ASN A 7 10.96 -17.39 -4.97
CA ASN A 7 9.82 -16.76 -4.33
C ASN A 7 9.91 -15.26 -4.60
N GLU A 8 9.40 -14.83 -5.76
CA GLU A 8 9.16 -13.42 -6.01
C GLU A 8 8.12 -12.93 -4.99
N PRO A 9 8.43 -11.96 -4.11
CA PRO A 9 7.44 -11.36 -3.22
C PRO A 9 6.54 -10.44 -4.05
N GLY A 10 5.63 -11.07 -4.80
CA GLY A 10 4.71 -10.48 -5.76
C GLY A 10 3.33 -10.18 -5.17
N GLY A 11 3.23 -9.87 -3.88
CA GLY A 11 2.00 -9.35 -3.27
C GLY A 11 1.79 -7.87 -3.61
N GLY A 12 1.74 -7.55 -4.91
CA GLY A 12 1.35 -6.21 -5.35
C GLY A 12 -0.15 -6.04 -5.10
N LEU A 13 -0.55 -5.06 -4.30
CA LEU A 13 -1.95 -4.61 -4.21
C LEU A 13 -2.44 -4.20 -5.61
N SER A 14 -2.92 -5.16 -6.39
CA SER A 14 -3.50 -4.98 -7.72
C SER A 14 -5.03 -4.96 -7.69
N GLY A 15 -5.64 -5.11 -6.51
CA GLY A 15 -7.07 -5.08 -6.32
C GLY A 15 -7.69 -3.67 -6.42
N PRO A 16 -9.04 -3.58 -6.47
CA PRO A 16 -9.79 -2.32 -6.57
C PRO A 16 -9.47 -1.35 -5.42
N ALA A 17 -9.06 -1.86 -4.26
CA ALA A 17 -8.59 -1.07 -3.13
C ALA A 17 -7.39 -0.17 -3.49
N SER A 18 -6.49 -0.63 -4.36
CA SER A 18 -5.33 0.16 -4.81
C SER A 18 -5.75 1.34 -5.68
N VAL A 19 -6.80 1.17 -6.47
CA VAL A 19 -7.36 2.21 -7.35
C VAL A 19 -8.08 3.27 -6.51
N VAL A 20 -8.91 2.84 -5.56
CA VAL A 20 -9.60 3.74 -4.63
C VAL A 20 -8.61 4.57 -3.82
N LEU A 21 -7.55 3.94 -3.30
CA LEU A 21 -6.51 4.64 -2.56
C LEU A 21 -5.81 5.71 -3.41
N ARG A 22 -5.44 5.39 -4.67
CA ARG A 22 -4.83 6.39 -5.59
C ARG A 22 -5.77 7.53 -5.92
N LEU A 23 -7.05 7.25 -6.11
CA LEU A 23 -8.09 8.27 -6.33
C LEU A 23 -8.20 9.20 -5.13
N LEU A 24 -8.22 8.66 -3.91
CA LEU A 24 -8.27 9.46 -2.69
C LEU A 24 -6.99 10.30 -2.54
N LEU A 25 -5.80 9.71 -2.71
CA LEU A 25 -4.54 10.48 -2.68
C LEU A 25 -4.51 11.60 -3.73
N GLY A 26 -5.03 11.34 -4.93
CA GLY A 26 -5.16 12.36 -5.97
C GLY A 26 -6.14 13.47 -5.56
N LEU A 27 -7.33 13.10 -5.08
CA LEU A 27 -8.37 14.03 -4.65
C LEU A 27 -7.89 14.94 -3.51
N PHE A 28 -7.18 14.37 -2.53
CA PHE A 28 -6.62 15.13 -1.41
C PHE A 28 -5.33 15.88 -1.78
N GLY A 29 -4.49 15.35 -2.67
CA GLY A 29 -3.24 15.98 -3.06
C GLY A 29 -3.40 17.17 -4.01
N LEU A 30 -4.38 17.12 -4.91
CA LEU A 30 -4.64 18.16 -5.91
C LEU A 30 -4.89 19.56 -5.32
N PRO A 31 -5.78 19.76 -4.32
CA PRO A 31 -6.03 21.09 -3.75
C PRO A 31 -4.81 21.67 -3.03
N PHE A 32 -3.97 20.83 -2.39
CA PHE A 32 -2.73 21.28 -1.76
C PHE A 32 -1.71 21.72 -2.80
N LEU A 33 -1.62 20.99 -3.92
CA LEU A 33 -0.72 21.32 -5.02
C LEU A 33 -1.15 22.62 -5.72
N THR A 34 -2.44 22.79 -6.01
CA THR A 34 -2.95 24.02 -6.63
C THR A 34 -2.80 25.23 -5.70
N PHE A 35 -3.10 25.07 -4.41
CA PHE A 35 -2.91 26.13 -3.42
C PHE A 35 -1.44 26.54 -3.28
N GLY A 36 -0.53 25.55 -3.15
CA GLY A 36 0.90 25.82 -3.07
C GLY A 36 1.42 26.51 -4.33
N PHE A 37 0.99 26.05 -5.51
CA PHE A 37 1.37 26.64 -6.80
C PHE A 37 0.88 28.09 -6.94
N LEU A 38 -0.39 28.37 -6.65
CA LEU A 38 -0.94 29.72 -6.68
C LEU A 38 -0.22 30.65 -5.71
N THR A 39 0.12 30.16 -4.53
CA THR A 39 0.86 30.92 -3.50
C THR A 39 2.27 31.29 -3.99
N VAL A 40 2.98 30.34 -4.58
CA VAL A 40 4.33 30.56 -5.13
C VAL A 40 4.29 31.50 -6.34
N VAL A 41 3.36 31.29 -7.26
CA VAL A 41 3.19 32.16 -8.45
C VAL A 41 2.81 33.58 -8.04
N GLY A 42 1.88 33.75 -7.09
CA GLY A 42 1.49 35.06 -6.56
C GLY A 42 2.67 35.77 -5.88
N SER A 43 3.49 35.02 -5.14
CA SER A 43 4.72 35.55 -4.51
C SER A 43 5.74 36.03 -5.54
N LEU A 44 5.97 35.23 -6.58
CA LEU A 44 6.84 35.59 -7.70
C LEU A 44 6.31 36.83 -8.43
N TYR A 45 5.00 36.88 -8.71
CA TYR A 45 4.37 38.02 -9.37
C TYR A 45 4.50 39.31 -8.53
N SER A 46 4.30 39.22 -7.22
CA SER A 46 4.51 40.35 -6.31
C SER A 46 5.96 40.83 -6.27
N LEU A 47 6.93 39.93 -6.45
CA LEU A 47 8.35 40.28 -6.55
C LEU A 47 8.64 41.09 -7.83
N PHE A 48 8.05 40.70 -8.96
CA PHE A 48 8.25 41.38 -10.25
C PHE A 48 7.54 42.72 -10.37
N THR A 49 6.41 42.89 -9.68
CA THR A 49 5.60 44.13 -9.73
C THR A 49 6.07 45.19 -8.73
N GLY A 50 7.14 44.94 -7.98
CA GLY A 50 7.66 45.89 -6.98
C GLY A 50 6.82 45.95 -5.70
N GLY A 51 6.05 44.90 -5.40
CA GLY A 51 5.28 44.79 -4.16
C GLY A 51 6.17 44.67 -2.92
N SER A 52 5.58 44.92 -1.74
CA SER A 52 6.31 44.86 -0.47
C SER A 52 6.99 43.51 -0.25
N ILE A 53 8.21 43.53 0.30
CA ILE A 53 9.04 42.34 0.56
C ILE A 53 8.36 41.30 1.46
N GLY A 54 7.38 41.69 2.27
CA GLY A 54 6.67 40.79 3.19
C GLY A 54 5.80 39.72 2.51
N GLY A 55 5.17 40.04 1.38
CA GLY A 55 4.29 39.12 0.66
C GLY A 55 5.03 37.91 0.06
N PRO A 56 6.12 38.11 -0.68
CA PRO A 56 6.90 37.03 -1.28
C PRO A 56 7.50 36.04 -0.26
N LEU A 57 7.98 36.54 0.88
CA LEU A 57 8.56 35.69 1.94
C LEU A 57 7.51 34.77 2.56
N LEU A 58 6.34 35.30 2.88
CA LEU A 58 5.21 34.53 3.40
C LEU A 58 4.81 33.42 2.42
N GLY A 59 4.62 33.74 1.16
CA GLY A 59 4.20 32.73 0.21
C GLY A 59 5.29 31.73 -0.18
N MET A 60 6.58 32.03 0.02
CA MET A 60 7.62 30.99 -0.03
C MET A 60 7.55 30.06 1.18
N VAL A 61 7.47 30.59 2.40
CA VAL A 61 7.46 29.78 3.63
C VAL A 61 6.24 28.85 3.68
N PHE A 62 5.07 29.32 3.24
CA PHE A 62 3.86 28.51 3.23
C PHE A 62 3.60 27.78 1.90
N GLY A 63 3.99 28.33 0.76
CA GLY A 63 3.74 27.72 -0.54
C GLY A 63 4.58 26.48 -0.80
N PHE A 64 5.88 26.50 -0.46
CA PHE A 64 6.78 25.38 -0.73
C PHE A 64 6.40 24.08 0.00
N PRO A 65 6.07 24.09 1.31
CA PRO A 65 5.65 22.88 2.01
C PRO A 65 4.38 22.26 1.39
N PHE A 66 3.39 23.09 1.04
CA PHE A 66 2.15 22.61 0.44
C PHE A 66 2.38 22.01 -0.95
N LEU A 67 3.25 22.64 -1.75
CA LEU A 67 3.61 22.14 -3.07
C LEU A 67 4.42 20.83 -2.98
N ALA A 68 5.34 20.72 -2.01
CA ALA A 68 6.09 19.50 -1.76
C ALA A 68 5.20 18.34 -1.31
N VAL A 69 4.30 18.59 -0.36
CA VAL A 69 3.35 17.58 0.16
C VAL A 69 2.36 17.16 -0.93
N GLY A 70 1.72 18.13 -1.59
CA GLY A 70 0.80 17.86 -2.70
C GLY A 70 1.48 17.12 -3.85
N GLY A 71 2.72 17.52 -4.19
CA GLY A 71 3.52 16.87 -5.22
C GLY A 71 3.87 15.43 -4.86
N ALA A 72 4.21 15.16 -3.60
CA ALA A 72 4.46 13.81 -3.12
C ALA A 72 3.20 12.93 -3.22
N PHE A 73 2.03 13.43 -2.82
CA PHE A 73 0.77 12.69 -2.93
C PHE A 73 0.41 12.36 -4.38
N VAL A 74 0.50 13.35 -5.29
CA VAL A 74 0.25 13.14 -6.72
C VAL A 74 1.27 12.17 -7.32
N TRP A 75 2.54 12.30 -6.97
CA TRP A 75 3.59 11.39 -7.44
C TRP A 75 3.33 9.94 -7.02
N ILE A 76 2.97 9.72 -5.75
CA ILE A 76 2.62 8.39 -5.22
C ILE A 76 1.37 7.84 -5.93
N ALA A 77 0.36 8.68 -6.19
CA ALA A 77 -0.85 8.28 -6.90
C ALA A 77 -0.54 7.84 -8.34
N VAL A 78 0.34 8.56 -9.05
CA VAL A 78 0.67 8.31 -10.47
C VAL A 78 1.64 7.15 -10.65
N ARG A 79 2.79 7.15 -9.95
CA ARG A 79 3.80 6.08 -10.11
C ARG A 79 3.41 4.79 -9.38
N GLY A 80 2.51 4.88 -8.41
CA GLY A 80 2.17 3.77 -7.54
C GLY A 80 3.36 3.28 -6.70
N PRO A 81 3.14 2.27 -5.83
CA PRO A 81 4.17 1.71 -4.97
C PRO A 81 5.30 0.98 -5.71
N LYS A 82 5.20 0.82 -7.04
CA LYS A 82 6.22 0.17 -7.88
C LYS A 82 7.51 1.00 -8.01
N GLY A 83 7.49 2.28 -7.62
CA GLY A 83 8.66 3.16 -7.67
C GLY A 83 9.44 3.28 -6.36
N LEU A 84 9.09 2.55 -5.30
CA LEU A 84 9.87 2.57 -4.06
C LEU A 84 11.24 1.94 -4.33
N PRO A 85 12.35 2.69 -4.10
CA PRO A 85 13.68 2.18 -4.35
C PRO A 85 13.90 0.91 -3.53
N GLU A 86 14.44 -0.12 -4.19
CA GLU A 86 14.54 -1.47 -3.66
C GLU A 86 15.34 -1.55 -2.35
N THR A 87 16.22 -0.57 -2.12
CA THR A 87 16.94 -0.35 -0.87
C THR A 87 16.02 -0.06 0.32
N VAL A 88 14.95 0.70 0.12
CA VAL A 88 13.95 0.96 1.17
C VAL A 88 13.15 -0.31 1.45
N ARG A 89 12.76 -1.05 0.40
CA ARG A 89 12.06 -2.33 0.55
C ARG A 89 12.89 -3.35 1.34
N ARG A 90 14.20 -3.45 1.06
CA ARG A 90 15.12 -4.31 1.81
C ARG A 90 15.30 -3.88 3.26
N ARG A 91 15.44 -2.58 3.55
CA ARG A 91 15.58 -2.09 4.94
C ARG A 91 14.32 -2.33 5.77
N THR A 92 13.13 -2.11 5.20
CA THR A 92 11.88 -2.30 5.94
C THR A 92 11.62 -3.79 6.21
N GLY A 93 11.92 -4.67 5.25
CA GLY A 93 11.86 -6.12 5.46
C GLY A 93 12.80 -6.59 6.57
N ALA A 94 14.07 -6.19 6.50
CA ALA A 94 15.07 -6.57 7.51
C ALA A 94 14.72 -6.08 8.93
N ARG A 95 14.10 -4.89 9.06
CA ARG A 95 13.62 -4.39 10.36
C ARG A 95 12.44 -5.19 10.89
N LEU A 96 11.55 -5.66 10.04
CA LEU A 96 10.42 -6.49 10.46
C LEU A 96 10.92 -7.82 11.03
N ASP A 97 11.89 -8.46 10.36
CA ASP A 97 12.52 -9.69 10.83
C ASP A 97 13.26 -9.49 12.16
N GLN A 98 13.88 -8.31 12.35
CA GLN A 98 14.56 -7.96 13.60
C GLN A 98 13.57 -7.75 14.74
N VAL A 99 12.45 -7.05 14.49
CA VAL A 99 11.39 -6.84 15.49
C VAL A 99 10.72 -8.15 15.86
N GLN A 100 10.49 -9.03 14.88
CA GLN A 100 9.87 -10.33 15.14
C GLN A 100 10.77 -11.21 16.01
N ARG A 101 12.09 -11.17 15.78
CA ARG A 101 13.08 -11.80 16.66
C ARG A 101 13.10 -11.20 18.07
N SER A 102 13.11 -9.88 18.20
CA SER A 102 13.16 -9.24 19.53
C SER A 102 11.89 -9.49 20.35
N VAL A 103 10.72 -9.60 19.72
CA VAL A 103 9.47 -9.98 20.39
C VAL A 103 9.53 -11.44 20.87
N GLN A 104 10.12 -12.33 20.07
CA GLN A 104 10.23 -13.73 20.43
C GLN A 104 11.22 -13.94 21.59
N GLU A 105 12.35 -13.24 21.58
CA GLU A 105 13.31 -13.22 22.69
C GLU A 105 12.70 -12.63 23.97
N ALA A 106 11.94 -11.54 23.86
CA ALA A 106 11.24 -10.93 24.99
C ALA A 106 10.15 -11.86 25.58
N ALA A 107 9.45 -12.60 24.72
CA ALA A 107 8.45 -13.58 25.15
C ALA A 107 9.08 -14.76 25.91
N GLU A 108 10.26 -15.21 25.47
CA GLU A 108 11.03 -16.27 26.13
C GLU A 108 11.52 -15.81 27.51
N GLN A 109 12.03 -14.58 27.62
CA GLN A 109 12.43 -13.98 28.90
C GLN A 109 11.24 -13.80 29.87
N ALA A 110 10.04 -13.55 29.35
CA ALA A 110 8.83 -13.44 30.15
C ALA A 110 8.26 -14.79 30.61
N GLY A 111 8.86 -15.92 30.19
CA GLY A 111 8.32 -17.25 30.46
C GLY A 111 6.95 -17.48 29.83
N ALA A 112 6.61 -16.72 28.80
CA ALA A 112 5.32 -16.82 28.13
C ALA A 112 5.26 -18.13 27.31
N ASP A 113 4.15 -18.85 27.40
CA ASP A 113 3.94 -20.05 26.60
C ASP A 113 4.02 -19.67 25.10
N PRO A 114 4.97 -20.25 24.32
CA PRO A 114 5.11 -19.95 22.91
C PRO A 114 3.83 -20.25 22.10
N ARG A 115 2.94 -21.12 22.60
CA ARG A 115 1.61 -21.34 22.00
C ARG A 115 0.71 -20.14 22.18
N ALA A 116 0.63 -19.57 23.38
CA ALA A 116 -0.17 -18.38 23.67
C ALA A 116 0.34 -17.15 22.88
N VAL A 117 1.65 -17.02 22.71
CA VAL A 117 2.26 -15.94 21.90
C VAL A 117 1.95 -16.12 20.42
N ARG A 118 2.02 -17.35 19.88
CA ARG A 118 1.61 -17.64 18.51
C ARG A 118 0.12 -17.41 18.29
N GLU A 119 -0.72 -17.77 19.26
CA GLU A 119 -2.16 -17.56 19.20
C GLU A 119 -2.51 -16.07 19.28
N ALA A 120 -1.87 -15.32 20.17
CA ALA A 120 -1.99 -13.87 20.25
C ALA A 120 -1.50 -13.18 18.97
N MET A 121 -0.35 -13.58 18.43
CA MET A 121 0.14 -13.10 17.14
C MET A 121 -0.79 -13.48 15.99
N ALA A 122 -1.37 -14.67 15.98
CA ALA A 122 -2.36 -15.08 14.98
C ALA A 122 -3.64 -14.26 15.07
N LYS A 123 -4.00 -13.81 16.28
CA LYS A 123 -5.17 -12.95 16.55
C LYS A 123 -4.91 -11.48 16.21
N ILE A 124 -3.66 -11.01 16.37
CA ILE A 124 -3.21 -9.65 16.02
C ILE A 124 -2.81 -9.53 14.55
N ARG A 125 -2.50 -10.65 13.88
CA ARG A 125 -2.28 -10.68 12.44
C ARG A 125 -3.52 -10.06 11.79
N PRO A 126 -3.40 -8.93 11.08
CA PRO A 126 -4.55 -8.30 10.48
C PRO A 126 -5.23 -9.36 9.59
N MET A 127 -6.56 -9.41 9.60
CA MET A 127 -7.39 -10.27 8.74
C MET A 127 -7.11 -10.09 7.22
N SER A 128 -6.05 -9.39 6.83
CA SER A 128 -5.75 -8.93 5.48
C SER A 128 -4.87 -9.89 4.67
N SER A 129 -4.82 -11.19 4.98
CA SER A 129 -4.26 -12.16 4.03
C SER A 129 -4.78 -13.56 4.30
N PRO A 130 -5.93 -13.95 3.71
CA PRO A 130 -6.20 -15.36 3.49
C PRO A 130 -5.02 -15.95 2.69
N ARG A 131 -4.58 -17.15 3.06
CA ARG A 131 -3.51 -17.91 2.38
C ARG A 131 -3.74 -17.87 0.86
N GLN A 132 -2.94 -17.06 0.14
CA GLN A 132 -2.99 -16.93 -1.32
C GLN A 132 -2.42 -18.16 -2.07
N ASP A 133 -1.78 -19.08 -1.36
CA ASP A 133 -1.02 -20.17 -2.00
C ASP A 133 -1.89 -21.33 -2.52
N ALA A 134 -3.22 -21.23 -2.43
CA ALA A 134 -4.13 -22.30 -2.84
C ALA A 134 -5.39 -21.80 -3.54
N TYR A 135 -5.32 -20.76 -4.38
CA TYR A 135 -6.43 -20.44 -5.26
C TYR A 135 -6.36 -21.32 -6.52
N PRO A 136 -7.22 -22.34 -6.67
CA PRO A 136 -7.24 -23.20 -7.84
C PRO A 136 -7.55 -22.39 -9.09
N ARG A 137 -7.13 -22.87 -10.26
CA ARG A 137 -7.63 -22.38 -11.55
C ARG A 137 -9.13 -22.69 -11.65
N CYS A 138 -9.88 -21.85 -12.36
CA CYS A 138 -11.29 -22.11 -12.59
C CYS A 138 -11.47 -23.46 -13.30
N PRO A 139 -12.28 -24.40 -12.79
CA PRO A 139 -12.44 -25.72 -13.41
C PRO A 139 -13.06 -25.64 -14.82
N GLU A 140 -13.86 -24.61 -15.08
CA GLU A 140 -14.56 -24.43 -16.37
C GLU A 140 -13.68 -23.79 -17.44
N CYS A 141 -12.91 -22.75 -17.09
CA CYS A 141 -12.16 -21.96 -18.08
C CYS A 141 -10.65 -21.94 -17.87
N SER A 142 -10.14 -22.60 -16.83
CA SER A 142 -8.72 -22.63 -16.44
C SER A 142 -8.07 -21.26 -16.14
N ALA A 143 -8.85 -20.17 -16.13
CA ALA A 143 -8.37 -18.86 -15.73
C ALA A 143 -7.92 -18.88 -14.25
N GLY A 144 -6.83 -18.19 -13.94
CA GLY A 144 -6.40 -17.99 -12.56
C GLY A 144 -7.45 -17.20 -11.78
N LEU A 145 -7.87 -17.71 -10.62
CA LEU A 145 -8.71 -16.95 -9.71
C LEU A 145 -7.88 -15.84 -9.06
N THR A 146 -8.46 -14.64 -9.00
CA THR A 146 -7.86 -13.51 -8.28
C THR A 146 -8.55 -13.34 -6.93
N ASP A 147 -7.91 -12.60 -6.01
CA ASP A 147 -8.47 -12.29 -4.68
C ASP A 147 -9.78 -11.47 -4.74
N ALA A 148 -10.16 -10.96 -5.92
CA ALA A 148 -11.41 -10.23 -6.12
C ALA A 148 -12.63 -11.14 -6.39
N THR A 149 -12.45 -12.46 -6.36
CA THR A 149 -13.55 -13.39 -6.64
C THR A 149 -14.65 -13.30 -5.58
N LEU A 150 -15.88 -13.09 -6.05
CA LEU A 150 -17.07 -13.00 -5.21
C LEU A 150 -17.36 -14.37 -4.59
N ILE A 151 -17.51 -14.39 -3.27
CA ILE A 151 -17.88 -15.58 -2.50
C ILE A 151 -19.35 -15.46 -2.09
N SER A 152 -20.14 -16.47 -2.44
CA SER A 152 -21.55 -16.59 -2.05
C SER A 152 -21.65 -16.86 -0.54
N PRO A 153 -22.74 -16.46 0.14
CA PRO A 153 -23.01 -16.88 1.52
C PRO A 153 -22.98 -18.40 1.73
N GLY A 154 -23.23 -19.20 0.67
CA GLY A 154 -23.14 -20.66 0.68
C GLY A 154 -21.72 -21.22 0.52
N GLY A 155 -20.70 -20.37 0.35
CA GLY A 155 -19.30 -20.78 0.16
C GLY A 155 -18.89 -21.05 -1.29
N ASP A 156 -19.79 -20.85 -2.26
CA ASP A 156 -19.45 -20.96 -3.69
C ASP A 156 -18.61 -19.77 -4.14
N VAL A 157 -17.69 -19.99 -5.09
CA VAL A 157 -16.82 -18.94 -5.65
C VAL A 157 -17.21 -18.66 -7.09
N ARG A 158 -17.34 -17.38 -7.45
CA ARG A 158 -17.60 -16.96 -8.84
C ARG A 158 -16.31 -16.63 -9.57
N CYS A 159 -16.10 -17.23 -10.74
CA CYS A 159 -14.98 -16.85 -11.62
C CYS A 159 -15.26 -15.51 -12.32
N ASP A 160 -14.33 -14.55 -12.27
CA ASP A 160 -14.52 -13.26 -12.95
C ASP A 160 -14.46 -13.35 -14.49
N HIS A 161 -13.75 -14.35 -15.01
CA HIS A 161 -13.55 -14.52 -16.45
C HIS A 161 -14.79 -15.10 -17.14
N CYS A 162 -15.27 -16.27 -16.70
CA CYS A 162 -16.44 -16.93 -17.29
C CYS A 162 -17.75 -16.62 -16.55
N ARG A 163 -17.71 -15.95 -15.39
CA ARG A 163 -18.86 -15.62 -14.53
C ARG A 163 -19.60 -16.81 -13.93
N THR A 164 -19.06 -18.03 -14.07
CA THR A 164 -19.63 -19.27 -13.51
C THR A 164 -19.33 -19.41 -12.02
N TRP A 165 -20.30 -19.93 -11.26
CA TRP A 165 -20.16 -20.29 -9.86
C TRP A 165 -19.75 -21.76 -9.72
N PHE A 166 -18.84 -22.05 -8.80
CA PHE A 166 -18.42 -23.43 -8.52
C PHE A 166 -18.10 -23.62 -7.03
N LYS A 167 -18.18 -24.86 -6.57
CA LYS A 167 -17.86 -25.26 -5.19
C LYS A 167 -16.37 -25.58 -5.06
N VAL A 168 -15.77 -25.13 -3.96
CA VAL A 168 -14.42 -25.52 -3.57
C VAL A 168 -14.55 -26.73 -2.64
N GLU A 169 -14.39 -27.94 -3.17
CA GLU A 169 -14.29 -29.15 -2.35
C GLU A 169 -12.94 -29.13 -1.61
N ARG A 170 -12.98 -29.25 -0.28
CA ARG A 170 -11.78 -29.39 0.57
C ARG A 170 -11.41 -30.84 0.76
#